data_AF-A0A6G2D6W4-F1
#
_entry.id   AF-A0A6G2D6W4-F1
#
_cell.length_a   1.000
_cell.length_b   1.000
_cell.length_c   1.000
_cell.angle_alpha   90.00
_cell.angle_beta   90.00
_cell.angle_gamma   90.00
#
_symmetry.space_group_name_H-M   'P 1'
#
loop_
_entity.id
_entity.type
_entity.pdbx_description
1 polymer ?
#
loop_
_entity_poly.entity_id
_entity_poly.type
_entity_poly.pdbx_seq_one_letter_code
_entity_poly.pdbx_strand_id
1 'polypeptide(L)'
;NIIAEDLGFMTDEVIELRERTGFPGMKVLQFAFNPEDESIDSPHLAPANSVMYTGTHDNNTVLGWYSDEIDDPTREYMARYT
;
A
#
# COMPACT_ATOMS: atom_id res chain seq x y z
N ASN A 1 -15.49 15.67 0.34
CA ASN A 1 -14.63 14.58 0.84
C ASN A 1 -13.58 14.30 -0.21
N ILE A 2 -12.31 14.48 0.13
CA ILE A 2 -11.15 14.26 -0.75
C ILE A 2 -10.35 13.10 -0.17
N ILE A 3 -9.81 12.25 -1.04
CA ILE A 3 -8.79 11.25 -0.72
C ILE A 3 -7.55 11.66 -1.51
N ALA A 4 -6.40 11.74 -0.83
CA ALA A 4 -5.16 12.09 -1.49
C ALA A 4 -4.51 10.82 -2.05
N GLU A 5 -4.27 10.78 -3.36
CA GLU A 5 -3.33 9.84 -3.94
C GLU A 5 -1.91 10.32 -3.60
N ASP A 6 -1.29 9.64 -2.63
CA ASP A 6 0.03 9.94 -2.08
C ASP A 6 1.00 8.75 -2.26
N LEU A 7 0.85 8.08 -3.41
CA LEU A 7 1.67 6.94 -3.80
C LEU A 7 2.93 7.41 -4.55
N GLY A 8 3.96 6.56 -4.58
CA GLY A 8 5.19 6.84 -5.32
C GLY A 8 6.12 7.83 -4.62
N PHE A 9 6.69 8.77 -5.38
CA PHE A 9 7.68 9.71 -4.86
C PHE A 9 7.02 10.81 -4.05
N MET A 10 7.27 10.79 -2.74
CA MET A 10 6.74 11.77 -1.78
C MET A 10 7.87 12.65 -1.26
N THR A 11 7.74 13.96 -1.42
CA THR A 11 8.60 14.93 -0.73
C THR A 11 8.00 15.32 0.61
N ASP A 12 8.83 15.84 1.51
CA ASP A 12 8.40 16.31 2.82
C ASP A 12 7.28 17.35 2.72
N GLU A 13 7.30 18.22 1.70
CA GLU A 13 6.28 19.24 1.48
C GLU A 13 4.92 18.64 1.08
N VAL A 14 4.90 17.53 0.33
CA VAL A 14 3.65 16.85 -0.04
C VAL A 14 3.06 16.14 1.18
N ILE A 15 3.91 15.51 2.00
CA ILE A 15 3.49 14.88 3.26
C ILE A 15 2.89 15.93 4.20
N GLU A 16 3.57 17.06 4.38
CA GLU A 16 3.09 18.17 5.22
C GLU A 16 1.76 18.72 4.69
N LEU A 17 1.60 18.88 3.38
CA LEU A 17 0.36 19.34 2.77
C LEU A 17 -0.80 18.38 3.07
N ARG A 18 -0.60 17.07 2.85
CA ARG A 18 -1.61 16.04 3.16
C ARG A 18 -2.02 16.11 4.63
N GLU A 19 -1.06 16.17 5.53
CA GLU A 19 -1.31 16.24 6.98
C GLU A 19 -2.07 17.50 7.37
N ARG A 20 -1.70 18.67 6.83
CA ARG A 20 -2.38 19.95 7.10
C ARG A 20 -3.81 20.00 6.59
N THR A 21 -4.11 19.32 5.49
CA THR A 21 -5.49 19.22 4.97
C THR A 21 -6.35 18.23 5.73
N GLY A 22 -5.73 17.28 6.45
CA GLY A 22 -6.43 16.19 7.13
C GLY A 22 -7.03 15.16 6.17
N PHE A 23 -6.72 15.21 4.87
CA PHE A 23 -7.24 14.25 3.90
C PHE A 23 -6.59 12.88 4.12
N PRO A 24 -7.36 11.78 4.06
CA PRO A 24 -6.80 10.44 4.13
C PRO A 24 -5.91 10.19 2.92
N GLY A 25 -4.75 9.56 3.17
CA GLY A 25 -3.88 9.01 2.13
C GLY A 25 -4.34 7.64 1.63
N MET A 26 -3.63 7.09 0.68
CA MET A 26 -3.86 5.77 0.09
C MET A 26 -2.84 4.76 0.61
N LYS A 27 -3.28 3.51 0.75
CA LYS A 27 -2.42 2.35 0.96
C LYS A 27 -2.80 1.24 0.00
N VAL A 28 -1.82 0.55 -0.56
CA VAL A 28 -2.04 -0.47 -1.58
C VAL A 28 -1.47 -1.81 -1.12
N LEU A 29 -2.37 -2.76 -0.85
CA LEU A 29 -2.01 -4.05 -0.25
C LEU A 29 -1.05 -4.86 -1.12
N GLN A 30 -1.13 -4.75 -2.46
CA GLN A 30 -0.17 -5.38 -3.37
C GLN A 30 1.28 -4.86 -3.20
N PHE A 31 1.49 -3.70 -2.57
CA PHE A 31 2.82 -3.15 -2.25
C PHE A 31 3.27 -3.52 -0.83
N ALA A 32 2.42 -4.17 -0.03
CA ALA A 32 2.66 -4.43 1.38
C ALA A 32 3.62 -5.59 1.66
N PHE A 33 3.69 -6.57 0.74
CA PHE A 33 4.34 -7.84 1.01
C PHE A 33 5.73 -7.91 0.38
N ASN A 34 6.75 -7.83 1.22
CA ASN A 34 8.13 -8.05 0.85
C ASN A 34 8.83 -8.80 2.01
N PRO A 35 9.43 -9.98 1.77
CA PRO A 35 10.11 -10.73 2.83
C PRO A 35 11.42 -10.07 3.32
N GLU A 36 12.00 -9.15 2.54
CA GLU A 36 13.28 -8.52 2.84
C GLU A 36 13.17 -7.16 3.54
N ASP A 37 12.04 -6.46 3.39
CA ASP A 37 11.84 -5.12 3.95
C ASP A 37 10.37 -4.88 4.33
N GLU A 38 10.14 -4.14 5.40
CA GLU A 38 8.79 -3.82 5.87
C GLU A 38 8.23 -2.62 5.09
N SER A 39 7.20 -2.89 4.30
CA SER A 39 6.57 -1.86 3.47
C SER A 39 5.74 -0.88 4.32
N ILE A 40 5.77 0.40 3.96
CA ILE A 40 4.85 1.42 4.50
C ILE A 40 3.38 1.13 4.18
N ASP A 41 3.11 0.21 3.24
CA ASP A 41 1.79 -0.30 2.91
C ASP A 41 1.37 -1.50 3.75
N SER A 42 2.21 -1.95 4.69
CA SER A 42 1.85 -3.04 5.60
C SER A 42 0.60 -2.70 6.43
N PRO A 43 -0.40 -3.61 6.54
CA PRO A 43 -1.67 -3.30 7.21
C PRO A 43 -1.52 -2.81 8.65
N HIS A 44 -0.54 -3.33 9.40
CA HIS A 44 -0.28 -2.92 10.79
C HIS A 44 0.47 -1.58 10.92
N LEU A 45 1.00 -1.04 9.82
CA LEU A 45 1.61 0.29 9.77
C LEU A 45 0.68 1.35 9.17
N ALA A 46 -0.43 0.94 8.54
CA ALA A 46 -1.36 1.85 7.91
C ALA A 46 -1.98 2.83 8.93
N PRO A 47 -1.85 4.16 8.73
CA PRO A 47 -2.51 5.13 9.59
C PRO A 47 -4.03 4.98 9.56
N ALA A 48 -4.71 5.22 10.68
CA ALA A 48 -6.17 5.19 10.72
C ALA A 48 -6.82 6.17 9.72
N ASN A 49 -6.16 7.30 9.43
CA ASN A 49 -6.57 8.25 8.39
C ASN A 49 -6.01 7.86 7.02
N SER A 50 -6.34 6.66 6.55
CA SER A 50 -5.98 6.18 5.22
C SER A 50 -7.10 5.35 4.61
N VAL A 51 -7.03 5.15 3.30
CA VAL A 51 -7.90 4.22 2.57
C VAL A 51 -7.05 3.10 2.01
N MET A 52 -7.30 1.89 2.51
CA MET A 52 -6.61 0.68 2.08
C MET A 52 -7.31 0.07 0.87
N TYR A 53 -6.59 -0.06 -0.23
CA TYR A 53 -7.03 -0.74 -1.45
C TYR A 53 -6.30 -2.07 -1.60
N THR A 54 -6.95 -3.07 -2.20
CA THR A 54 -6.23 -4.28 -2.60
C THR A 54 -5.23 -3.97 -3.71
N GLY A 55 -5.65 -3.16 -4.67
CA GLY A 55 -4.90 -2.65 -5.83
C GLY A 55 -5.70 -1.50 -6.44
N THR A 56 -5.10 -0.70 -7.33
CA THR A 56 -5.76 0.36 -8.10
C THR A 56 -6.08 -0.14 -9.52
N HIS A 57 -6.59 0.75 -10.38
CA HIS A 57 -6.79 0.46 -11.80
C HIS A 57 -5.47 0.39 -12.60
N ASP A 58 -4.36 0.85 -12.04
CA ASP A 58 -3.02 0.75 -12.62
C ASP A 58 -2.33 -0.57 -12.27
N ASN A 59 -2.92 -1.34 -11.34
CA ASN A 59 -2.40 -2.63 -10.94
C ASN A 59 -3.11 -3.78 -11.66
N ASN A 60 -2.44 -4.93 -11.71
CA ASN A 60 -3.10 -6.17 -12.08
C ASN A 60 -4.19 -6.53 -11.06
N THR A 61 -5.14 -7.35 -11.47
CA THR A 61 -6.12 -7.95 -10.56
C THR A 61 -5.39 -8.70 -9.44
N VAL A 62 -6.01 -8.81 -8.25
CA VAL A 62 -5.41 -9.52 -7.12
C VAL A 62 -5.00 -10.95 -7.49
N LEU A 63 -5.83 -11.64 -8.29
CA LEU A 63 -5.51 -12.99 -8.75
C LEU A 63 -4.32 -12.99 -9.72
N GLY A 64 -4.31 -12.09 -10.71
CA GLY A 64 -3.19 -11.97 -11.66
C GLY A 64 -1.88 -11.61 -10.98
N TRP A 65 -1.90 -10.62 -10.07
CA TRP A 65 -0.73 -10.26 -9.26
C TRP A 65 -0.20 -11.45 -8.44
N TYR A 66 -1.08 -12.17 -7.74
CA TYR A 66 -0.69 -13.31 -6.90
C TYR A 66 -0.11 -14.46 -7.72
N SER A 67 -0.68 -14.74 -8.89
CA SER A 67 -0.28 -15.86 -9.75
C SER A 67 0.96 -15.55 -10.59
N ASP A 68 1.07 -14.34 -11.13
CA ASP A 68 2.00 -14.04 -12.23
C ASP A 68 3.13 -13.08 -11.83
N GLU A 69 2.99 -12.29 -10.75
CA GLU A 69 3.90 -11.17 -10.46
C GLU A 69 4.72 -11.31 -9.18
N ILE A 70 4.30 -12.16 -8.23
CA ILE A 70 5.06 -12.41 -6.97
C ILE A 70 5.67 -13.81 -6.93
N ASP A 71 6.76 -13.94 -6.17
CA ASP A 71 7.49 -15.19 -5.98
C ASP A 71 7.03 -15.97 -4.73
N ASP A 72 7.51 -17.21 -4.60
CA ASP A 72 7.15 -18.08 -3.47
C ASP A 72 7.53 -17.50 -2.10
N PRO A 73 8.72 -16.89 -1.90
CA PRO A 73 9.04 -16.18 -0.66
C PRO A 73 8.02 -15.10 -0.29
N THR A 74 7.55 -14.30 -1.26
CA THR A 74 6.53 -13.28 -1.02
C THR A 74 5.19 -13.92 -0.64
N ARG A 75 4.80 -15.02 -1.29
CA ARG A 75 3.58 -15.78 -0.94
C ARG A 75 3.66 -16.35 0.47
N GLU A 76 4.80 -16.91 0.86
CA GLU A 76 5.05 -17.45 2.20
C GLU A 76 5.04 -16.36 3.27
N TYR A 77 5.61 -15.20 2.98
CA TYR A 77 5.56 -14.04 3.86
C TYR A 77 4.12 -13.55 4.06
N MET A 78 3.36 -13.40 2.97
CA MET A 78 1.95 -13.01 3.00
C MET A 78 1.10 -13.98 3.83
N ALA A 79 1.35 -15.29 3.73
CA ALA A 79 0.61 -16.31 4.50
C ALA A 79 0.76 -16.19 6.02
N ARG A 80 1.70 -15.39 6.54
CA ARG A 80 1.85 -15.12 7.98
C ARG A 80 0.81 -14.15 8.52
N TYR A 81 0.08 -13.45 7.65
CA TYR A 81 -0.97 -12.50 8.01
C TYR A 81 -2.37 -13.15 8.15
N THR A 82 -2.46 -14.49 8.04
CA THR A 82 -3.70 -15.29 8.14
C THR A 82 -3.58 -16.37 9.20
#